data_AF-A0A512HYC7-F1
#
_entry.id   AF-A0A512HYC7-F1
#
_cell.length_a   1.000
_cell.length_b   1.000
_cell.length_c   1.000
_cell.angle_alpha   90.00
_cell.angle_beta   90.00
_cell.angle_gamma   90.00
#
_symmetry.space_group_name_H-M   'P 1'
#
loop_
_entity.id
_entity.type
_entity.pdbx_description
1 polymer ?
#
loop_
_entity_poly.entity_id
_entity_poly.type
_entity_poly.pdbx_seq_one_letter_code
_entity_poly.pdbx_strand_id
1 'polypeptide(L)'
;MGSVSRRIRLVLVASAVAVGGALVAVSESTHAPARAETASAADAAPVATVVRAAAATPRCFGAASMARKRCHNPALRGKLIPKPSIARSQTARFPGKQCYQSGVQQTRLNRGCTFGKRAKGRPHVILVGDSHARTLLPALAVLARAGHFSLEAQVRGSCSWTRSPVTRLAKSRVRPCWIYRKNLQRWLVKQAPRTDVIVTTGYARQVSGGASSQVRKMRAVWRPLLTRGVRIAAVSDNPRLRGEPQPCLVKHGAIKGARKCGVSYRKGLGRDPFLLTAKKTGGAAAIDLRSRFCRKGFCPAVIGGANVYRDQSHITVTYSKTLAPVLLAQLRAKRLVR
;
A
#
# COMPACT_ATOMS: atom_id res chain seq x y z
N MET A 1 -3.58 -12.05 72.23
CA MET A 1 -2.35 -11.22 72.13
C MET A 1 -2.57 -10.25 70.97
N GLY A 2 -3.16 -9.07 71.17
CA GLY A 2 -2.53 -7.83 71.65
C GLY A 2 -2.14 -6.96 70.43
N SER A 3 -3.08 -6.20 69.84
CA SER A 3 -3.35 -4.75 70.02
C SER A 3 -2.16 -3.82 69.80
N VAL A 4 -2.23 -2.90 68.82
CA VAL A 4 -1.97 -1.42 68.92
C VAL A 4 -2.50 -0.79 67.61
N SER A 5 -3.67 -0.11 67.59
CA SER A 5 -3.97 1.31 67.87
C SER A 5 -3.57 2.33 66.77
N ARG A 6 -4.56 2.95 66.09
CA ARG A 6 -5.03 4.36 66.24
C ARG A 6 -4.25 5.35 65.33
N ARG A 7 -4.80 6.42 64.72
CA ARG A 7 -6.00 7.24 64.96
C ARG A 7 -6.25 8.18 63.76
N ILE A 8 -7.52 8.43 63.44
CA ILE A 8 -8.04 9.52 62.59
C ILE A 8 -7.86 10.87 63.30
N ARG A 9 -7.59 11.97 62.58
CA ARG A 9 -8.15 13.31 62.88
C ARG A 9 -8.30 14.19 61.63
N LEU A 10 -9.57 14.52 61.35
CA LEU A 10 -10.04 15.67 60.57
C LEU A 10 -9.84 16.94 61.43
N VAL A 11 -9.42 18.06 60.86
CA VAL A 11 -9.57 19.39 61.46
C VAL A 11 -10.04 20.37 60.39
N LEU A 12 -11.28 20.84 60.57
CA LEU A 12 -11.86 22.02 59.97
C LEU A 12 -11.63 23.20 60.94
N VAL A 13 -11.13 24.32 60.45
CA VAL A 13 -11.36 25.63 61.08
C VAL A 13 -11.63 26.64 59.96
N ALA A 14 -12.80 27.27 60.06
CA ALA A 14 -13.24 28.40 59.26
C ALA A 14 -13.19 29.68 60.08
N SER A 15 -13.27 30.82 59.38
CA SER A 15 -13.67 32.20 59.77
C SER A 15 -12.55 33.21 59.50
N ALA A 16 -12.75 34.44 58.99
CA ALA A 16 -13.85 35.15 58.33
C ALA A 16 -13.40 36.63 58.12
N VAL A 17 -13.77 37.25 56.97
CA VAL A 17 -14.28 38.65 56.78
C VAL A 17 -13.25 39.82 56.94
N ALA A 18 -13.22 40.95 56.20
CA ALA A 18 -14.19 41.76 55.43
C ALA A 18 -13.47 42.61 54.33
N VAL A 19 -14.02 42.84 53.13
CA VAL A 19 -14.99 43.88 52.66
C VAL A 19 -14.34 45.16 52.06
N GLY A 20 -14.80 45.51 50.85
CA GLY A 20 -14.75 46.85 50.23
C GLY A 20 -14.25 46.79 48.79
N GLY A 21 -14.97 47.17 47.74
CA GLY A 21 -16.29 47.77 47.56
C GLY A 21 -16.62 47.71 46.06
N ALA A 22 -17.91 47.64 45.73
CA ALA A 22 -18.40 47.58 44.36
C ALA A 22 -18.44 48.96 43.71
N LEU A 23 -18.20 49.04 42.40
CA LEU A 23 -18.82 50.03 41.51
C LEU A 23 -19.04 49.37 40.14
N VAL A 24 -20.30 49.34 39.74
CA VAL A 24 -20.81 48.92 38.42
C VAL A 24 -21.29 50.18 37.69
N ALA A 25 -21.28 50.08 36.35
CA ALA A 25 -21.98 50.88 35.33
C ALA A 25 -21.01 51.73 34.46
N VAL A 26 -21.17 51.91 33.15
CA VAL A 26 -22.32 51.74 32.25
C VAL A 26 -21.79 51.36 30.85
N SER A 27 -22.61 50.68 30.05
CA SER A 27 -22.43 50.35 28.64
C SER A 27 -22.36 51.58 27.72
N GLU A 28 -21.54 51.54 26.66
CA GLU A 28 -21.90 52.08 25.34
C GLU A 28 -21.02 51.48 24.22
N SER A 29 -21.68 51.23 23.08
CA SER A 29 -21.20 50.46 21.93
C SER A 29 -20.17 51.22 21.09
N THR A 30 -19.11 50.55 20.66
CA THR A 30 -18.32 50.95 19.48
C THR A 30 -18.18 49.78 18.51
N HIS A 31 -18.72 49.97 17.30
CA HIS A 31 -18.49 49.10 16.14
C HIS A 31 -17.07 49.34 15.62
N ALA A 32 -16.25 48.30 15.52
CA ALA A 32 -15.03 48.27 14.70
C ALA A 32 -14.60 46.82 14.43
N PRO A 33 -13.90 46.53 13.32
CA PRO A 33 -14.42 45.74 12.22
C PRO A 33 -14.04 44.25 12.30
N ALA A 34 -14.75 43.45 11.50
CA ALA A 34 -14.39 42.09 11.15
C ALA A 34 -12.90 42.02 10.76
N ARG A 35 -12.06 41.47 11.65
CA ARG A 35 -10.73 41.03 11.27
C ARG A 35 -10.90 39.84 10.36
N ALA A 36 -10.80 40.10 9.06
CA ALA A 36 -10.51 39.10 8.06
C ALA A 36 -9.36 38.24 8.57
N GLU A 37 -9.64 36.96 8.83
CA GLU A 37 -8.60 35.95 9.01
C GLU A 37 -7.77 35.96 7.72
N THR A 38 -6.58 36.56 7.80
CA THR A 38 -5.55 36.36 6.80
C THR A 38 -5.24 34.88 6.78
N ALA A 39 -5.80 34.17 5.81
CA ALA A 39 -5.44 32.80 5.47
C ALA A 39 -3.93 32.78 5.18
N SER A 40 -3.16 32.35 6.18
CA SER A 40 -1.74 32.10 6.03
C SER A 40 -1.55 31.13 4.87
N ALA A 41 -0.61 31.44 3.99
CA ALA A 41 -0.25 30.77 2.75
C ALA A 41 0.33 29.34 2.97
N ALA A 42 -0.38 28.49 3.71
CA ALA A 42 -0.05 27.09 3.96
C ALA A 42 -0.72 26.13 2.94
N ASP A 43 -1.61 26.63 2.08
CA ASP A 43 -2.42 25.79 1.17
C ASP A 43 -1.87 25.62 -0.26
N ALA A 44 -0.68 26.14 -0.55
CA ALA A 44 -0.01 25.94 -1.85
C ALA A 44 0.95 24.73 -1.92
N ALA A 45 1.07 23.93 -0.84
CA ALA A 45 2.03 22.83 -0.75
C ALA A 45 1.62 21.40 -1.23
N PRO A 46 0.58 21.14 -2.06
CA PRO A 46 0.30 19.75 -2.51
C PRO A 46 0.82 19.40 -3.92
N VAL A 47 1.10 20.35 -4.81
CA VAL A 47 1.56 20.06 -6.19
C VAL A 47 3.09 20.05 -6.28
N ALA A 48 3.76 21.01 -5.63
CA ALA A 48 5.22 21.14 -5.64
C ALA A 48 5.94 19.93 -5.03
N THR A 49 5.33 19.26 -4.05
CA THR A 49 5.89 18.07 -3.37
C THR A 49 5.86 16.81 -4.25
N VAL A 50 4.89 16.70 -5.15
CA VAL A 50 4.72 15.58 -6.10
C VAL A 50 5.61 15.77 -7.31
N VAL A 51 5.67 17.02 -7.81
CA VAL A 51 6.67 17.42 -8.80
C VAL A 51 8.06 17.18 -8.23
N ARG A 52 8.37 17.50 -6.96
CA ARG A 52 9.66 17.17 -6.33
C ARG A 52 9.92 15.67 -6.21
N ALA A 53 8.95 14.83 -5.83
CA ALA A 53 9.17 13.38 -5.71
C ALA A 53 9.28 12.66 -7.08
N ALA A 54 8.55 13.12 -8.08
CA ALA A 54 8.64 12.65 -9.47
C ALA A 54 9.88 13.22 -10.18
N ALA A 55 10.26 14.48 -9.91
CA ALA A 55 11.48 15.12 -10.39
C ALA A 55 12.74 14.59 -9.69
N ALA A 56 12.63 14.12 -8.44
CA ALA A 56 13.72 13.44 -7.74
C ALA A 56 13.95 12.00 -8.24
N THR A 57 13.03 11.43 -9.03
CA THR A 57 13.23 10.12 -9.65
C THR A 57 13.93 10.32 -10.99
N PRO A 58 15.18 9.83 -11.17
CA PRO A 58 15.92 10.08 -12.39
C PRO A 58 15.14 9.60 -13.63
N ARG A 59 15.23 10.35 -14.73
CA ARG A 59 14.61 9.95 -16.01
C ARG A 59 15.00 8.51 -16.36
N CYS A 60 14.06 7.71 -16.84
CA CYS A 60 14.30 6.30 -17.16
C CYS A 60 14.78 5.42 -15.99
N PHE A 61 14.52 5.80 -14.74
CA PHE A 61 14.78 4.92 -13.59
C PHE A 61 13.70 3.85 -13.43
N GLY A 62 14.10 2.61 -13.18
CA GLY A 62 13.17 1.51 -12.88
C GLY A 62 12.10 1.32 -13.97
N ALA A 63 10.85 1.17 -13.56
CA ALA A 63 9.72 0.88 -14.45
C ALA A 63 9.55 1.91 -15.59
N ALA A 64 10.01 3.17 -15.41
CA ALA A 64 9.99 4.17 -16.46
C ALA A 64 10.84 3.79 -17.68
N SER A 65 11.96 3.08 -17.47
CA SER A 65 12.79 2.55 -18.57
C SER A 65 12.07 1.54 -19.46
N MET A 66 11.04 0.89 -18.92
CA MET A 66 10.24 -0.13 -19.60
C MET A 66 8.99 0.45 -20.25
N ALA A 67 8.63 1.70 -19.95
CA ALA A 67 7.47 2.36 -20.52
C ALA A 67 7.69 2.88 -21.94
N ARG A 68 8.94 3.20 -22.32
CA ARG A 68 9.30 3.77 -23.63
C ARG A 68 10.38 2.91 -24.30
N LYS A 69 10.23 2.61 -25.61
CA LYS A 69 11.18 1.77 -26.36
C LYS A 69 12.62 2.30 -26.31
N ARG A 70 12.80 3.63 -26.30
CA ARG A 70 14.09 4.33 -26.25
C ARG A 70 14.19 5.22 -25.01
N CYS A 71 14.25 4.60 -23.83
CA CYS A 71 14.50 5.29 -22.57
C CYS A 71 15.92 4.98 -22.09
N HIS A 72 16.85 5.91 -22.28
CA HIS A 72 18.25 5.78 -21.84
C HIS A 72 18.60 6.86 -20.82
N ASN A 73 19.33 6.46 -19.77
CA ASN A 73 19.92 7.38 -18.79
C ASN A 73 21.36 6.90 -18.48
N PRO A 74 22.40 7.58 -19.01
CA PRO A 74 23.79 7.21 -18.79
C PRO A 74 24.19 7.21 -17.31
N ALA A 75 23.64 8.11 -16.49
CA ALA A 75 23.96 8.21 -15.06
C ALA A 75 23.54 6.98 -14.24
N LEU A 76 22.59 6.19 -14.76
CA LEU A 76 22.13 4.93 -14.17
C LEU A 76 22.89 3.71 -14.69
N ARG A 77 23.76 3.87 -15.69
CA ARG A 77 24.59 2.78 -16.23
C ARG A 77 25.52 2.26 -15.13
N GLY A 78 25.56 0.95 -14.97
CA GLY A 78 26.39 0.32 -13.93
C GLY A 78 25.83 0.41 -12.51
N LYS A 79 24.68 1.06 -12.28
CA LYS A 79 24.10 1.22 -10.94
C LYS A 79 23.20 0.05 -10.55
N LEU A 80 23.21 -0.28 -9.26
CA LEU A 80 22.26 -1.15 -8.59
C LEU A 80 21.62 -0.36 -7.45
N ILE A 81 20.40 0.11 -7.66
CA ILE A 81 19.69 0.95 -6.67
C ILE A 81 18.43 0.22 -6.21
N PRO A 82 18.39 -0.24 -4.95
CA PRO A 82 19.44 -0.17 -3.95
C PRO A 82 20.56 -1.20 -4.20
N LYS A 83 21.71 -1.01 -3.53
CA LYS A 83 22.83 -1.95 -3.58
C LYS A 83 22.38 -3.32 -3.04
N PRO A 84 22.95 -4.45 -3.53
CA PRO A 84 22.57 -5.79 -3.08
C PRO A 84 22.61 -5.99 -1.56
N SER A 85 23.58 -5.38 -0.87
CA SER A 85 23.77 -5.46 0.58
C SER A 85 22.56 -5.01 1.40
N ILE A 86 21.80 -4.03 0.90
CA ILE A 86 20.61 -3.50 1.58
C ILE A 86 19.30 -3.87 0.88
N ALA A 87 19.35 -4.48 -0.31
CA ALA A 87 18.15 -4.82 -1.06
C ALA A 87 17.26 -5.81 -0.30
N ARG A 88 17.85 -6.81 0.37
CA ARG A 88 17.11 -7.82 1.14
C ARG A 88 16.28 -7.22 2.29
N SER A 89 16.73 -6.11 2.88
CA SER A 89 16.06 -5.42 3.97
C SER A 89 14.98 -4.41 3.51
N GLN A 90 14.80 -4.21 2.19
CA GLN A 90 13.78 -3.33 1.59
C GLN A 90 12.36 -3.89 1.73
N THR A 91 11.95 -4.08 2.97
CA THR A 91 10.57 -4.36 3.36
C THR A 91 9.85 -3.03 3.51
N ALA A 92 8.63 -2.91 2.99
CA ALA A 92 7.84 -1.70 3.16
C ALA A 92 7.54 -1.49 4.65
N ARG A 93 8.19 -0.50 5.26
CA ARG A 93 7.99 -0.04 6.64
C ARG A 93 7.50 1.39 6.61
N PHE A 94 6.50 1.69 7.44
CA PHE A 94 5.91 3.01 7.56
C PHE A 94 5.87 3.35 9.05
N PRO A 95 6.82 4.14 9.56
CA PRO A 95 6.84 4.54 10.96
C PRO A 95 5.48 5.07 11.41
N GLY A 96 5.04 4.66 12.61
CA GLY A 96 3.72 5.02 13.17
C GLY A 96 2.52 4.34 12.50
N LYS A 97 2.70 3.42 11.54
CA LYS A 97 1.59 2.74 10.84
C LYS A 97 1.71 1.22 10.89
N GLN A 98 0.66 0.55 11.34
CA GLN A 98 0.63 -0.92 11.40
C GLN A 98 0.11 -1.51 10.07
N CYS A 99 0.92 -1.38 9.03
CA CYS A 99 0.59 -1.87 7.68
C CYS A 99 0.85 -3.37 7.47
N TYR A 100 1.49 -4.02 8.42
CA TYR A 100 1.78 -5.44 8.36
C TYR A 100 2.08 -5.95 9.76
N GLN A 101 1.25 -6.86 10.26
CA GLN A 101 1.51 -7.55 11.53
C GLN A 101 2.16 -8.89 11.21
N SER A 102 3.36 -9.11 11.76
CA SER A 102 4.25 -10.25 11.43
C SER A 102 3.79 -11.59 11.99
N GLY A 103 2.79 -11.61 12.87
CA GLY A 103 2.29 -12.81 13.53
C GLY A 103 1.72 -13.84 12.55
N VAL A 104 2.22 -15.07 12.61
CA VAL A 104 1.71 -16.19 11.78
C VAL A 104 0.26 -16.55 12.10
N GLN A 105 -0.17 -16.26 13.32
CA GLN A 105 -1.53 -16.42 13.84
C GLN A 105 -2.42 -15.18 13.66
N GLN A 106 -1.97 -14.17 12.91
CA GLN A 106 -2.70 -12.92 12.80
C GLN A 106 -4.08 -13.11 12.14
N THR A 107 -5.14 -12.73 12.85
CA THR A 107 -6.53 -12.80 12.38
C THR A 107 -7.25 -11.46 12.34
N ARG A 108 -6.65 -10.41 12.94
CA ARG A 108 -7.21 -9.06 13.00
C ARG A 108 -6.79 -8.23 11.78
N LEU A 109 -7.58 -7.22 11.48
CA LEU A 109 -7.31 -6.25 10.43
C LEU A 109 -6.17 -5.31 10.84
N ASN A 110 -5.49 -4.76 9.84
CA ASN A 110 -4.47 -3.74 10.04
C ASN A 110 -5.11 -2.47 10.60
N ARG A 111 -4.48 -1.85 11.60
CA ARG A 111 -4.95 -0.59 12.21
C ARG A 111 -4.05 0.57 11.79
N GLY A 112 -4.64 1.70 11.43
CA GLY A 112 -3.89 2.94 11.14
C GLY A 112 -2.98 2.89 9.90
N CYS A 113 -3.13 1.88 9.03
CA CYS A 113 -2.40 1.83 7.76
C CYS A 113 -3.11 2.66 6.67
N THR A 114 -3.12 3.98 6.88
CA THR A 114 -3.76 4.95 6.00
C THR A 114 -2.77 5.96 5.43
N PHE A 115 -3.01 6.45 4.21
CA PHE A 115 -2.19 7.44 3.52
C PHE A 115 -3.07 8.42 2.76
N GLY A 116 -2.68 9.70 2.70
CA GLY A 116 -3.48 10.76 2.10
C GLY A 116 -4.69 11.13 2.96
N LYS A 117 -5.08 12.41 2.93
CA LYS A 117 -6.28 12.89 3.63
C LYS A 117 -7.54 12.53 2.84
N ARG A 118 -8.58 12.02 3.53
CA ARG A 118 -9.92 11.93 2.94
C ARG A 118 -10.43 13.34 2.67
N ALA A 119 -11.09 13.54 1.53
CA ALA A 119 -11.67 14.83 1.13
C ALA A 119 -12.81 14.59 0.15
N LYS A 120 -13.79 15.50 0.10
CA LYS A 120 -14.89 15.44 -0.87
C LYS A 120 -14.32 15.42 -2.30
N GLY A 121 -14.85 14.53 -3.14
CA GLY A 121 -14.38 14.36 -4.52
C GLY A 121 -13.02 13.66 -4.68
N ARG A 122 -12.32 13.30 -3.59
CA ARG A 122 -11.10 12.48 -3.67
C ARG A 122 -11.44 11.01 -3.48
N PRO A 123 -11.15 10.12 -4.46
CA PRO A 123 -11.43 8.70 -4.33
C PRO A 123 -10.79 8.08 -3.08
N HIS A 124 -11.49 7.15 -2.45
CA HIS A 124 -10.99 6.29 -1.39
C HIS A 124 -10.67 4.90 -1.93
N VAL A 125 -9.40 4.54 -1.81
CA VAL A 125 -8.83 3.27 -2.29
C VAL A 125 -8.49 2.38 -1.11
N ILE A 126 -8.87 1.10 -1.21
CA ILE A 126 -8.40 0.07 -0.27
C ILE A 126 -7.47 -0.91 -1.00
N LEU A 127 -6.25 -1.07 -0.53
CA LEU A 127 -5.34 -2.13 -0.99
C LEU A 127 -5.60 -3.41 -0.19
N VAL A 128 -5.92 -4.49 -0.90
CA VAL A 128 -6.22 -5.79 -0.31
C VAL A 128 -5.33 -6.88 -0.92
N GLY A 129 -4.83 -7.79 -0.09
CA GLY A 129 -4.16 -9.00 -0.58
C GLY A 129 -3.09 -9.52 0.36
N ASP A 130 -2.06 -10.15 -0.21
CA ASP A 130 -0.98 -10.74 0.56
C ASP A 130 0.34 -9.94 0.50
N SER A 131 1.48 -10.61 0.70
CA SER A 131 2.78 -9.98 0.66
C SER A 131 3.12 -9.38 -0.71
N HIS A 132 2.53 -9.88 -1.79
CA HIS A 132 2.66 -9.33 -3.14
C HIS A 132 1.79 -8.08 -3.31
N ALA A 133 0.58 -8.04 -2.76
CA ALA A 133 -0.17 -6.78 -2.67
C ALA A 133 0.58 -5.74 -1.86
N ARG A 134 1.20 -6.14 -0.74
CA ARG A 134 2.03 -5.25 0.08
C ARG A 134 3.21 -4.65 -0.70
N THR A 135 3.74 -5.33 -1.71
CA THR A 135 4.83 -4.74 -2.50
C THR A 135 4.37 -3.57 -3.36
N LEU A 136 3.07 -3.43 -3.65
CA LEU A 136 2.51 -2.25 -4.33
C LEU A 136 2.27 -1.06 -3.39
N LEU A 137 2.26 -1.29 -2.07
CA LEU A 137 1.94 -0.26 -1.09
C LEU A 137 2.87 0.96 -1.15
N PRO A 138 4.21 0.85 -1.32
CA PRO A 138 5.05 2.03 -1.51
C PRO A 138 4.63 2.91 -2.69
N ALA A 139 4.29 2.31 -3.84
CA ALA A 139 3.83 3.04 -5.01
C ALA A 139 2.51 3.77 -4.75
N LEU A 140 1.52 3.06 -4.21
CA LEU A 140 0.20 3.62 -3.91
C LEU A 140 0.28 4.69 -2.81
N ALA A 141 1.17 4.53 -1.82
CA ALA A 141 1.37 5.51 -0.78
C ALA A 141 2.05 6.79 -1.28
N VAL A 142 2.87 6.72 -2.35
CA VAL A 142 3.36 7.92 -3.05
C VAL A 142 2.20 8.66 -3.68
N LEU A 143 1.33 7.94 -4.42
CA LEU A 143 0.16 8.53 -5.09
C LEU A 143 -0.87 9.11 -4.10
N ALA A 144 -1.07 8.45 -2.96
CA ALA A 144 -2.00 8.91 -1.95
C ALA A 144 -1.51 10.18 -1.25
N ARG A 145 -0.20 10.26 -0.93
CA ARG A 145 0.40 11.50 -0.40
C ARG A 145 0.38 12.64 -1.41
N ALA A 146 0.44 12.30 -2.70
CA ALA A 146 0.28 13.24 -3.81
C ALA A 146 -1.17 13.72 -4.02
N GLY A 147 -2.13 13.25 -3.23
CA GLY A 147 -3.51 13.73 -3.28
C GLY A 147 -4.38 13.12 -4.38
N HIS A 148 -3.88 12.12 -5.12
CA HIS A 148 -4.68 11.43 -6.16
C HIS A 148 -5.84 10.61 -5.58
N PHE A 149 -5.67 10.07 -4.37
CA PHE A 149 -6.68 9.35 -3.62
C PHE A 149 -6.29 9.28 -2.14
N SER A 150 -7.24 8.94 -1.27
CA SER A 150 -6.90 8.42 0.06
C SER A 150 -6.75 6.91 0.00
N LEU A 151 -5.87 6.34 0.83
CA LEU A 151 -5.52 4.92 0.79
C LEU A 151 -5.63 4.30 2.18
N GLU A 152 -6.23 3.13 2.27
CA GLU A 152 -6.12 2.21 3.40
C GLU A 152 -5.57 0.85 2.93
N ALA A 153 -4.72 0.18 3.70
CA ALA A 153 -4.19 -1.13 3.30
C ALA A 153 -4.49 -2.25 4.30
N GLN A 154 -5.16 -3.29 3.81
CA GLN A 154 -5.49 -4.53 4.51
C GLN A 154 -4.76 -5.70 3.84
N VAL A 155 -3.48 -5.84 4.18
CA VAL A 155 -2.58 -6.85 3.60
C VAL A 155 -2.07 -7.83 4.66
N ARG A 156 -2.06 -9.12 4.33
CA ARG A 156 -1.60 -10.19 5.22
C ARG A 156 -0.80 -11.24 4.47
N GLY A 157 0.42 -11.53 4.93
CA GLY A 157 1.33 -12.48 4.30
C GLY A 157 0.68 -13.84 4.02
N SER A 158 0.96 -14.37 2.83
CA SER A 158 0.46 -15.68 2.36
C SER A 158 -1.05 -15.88 2.52
N CYS A 159 -1.85 -14.84 2.31
CA CYS A 159 -3.30 -14.87 2.49
C CYS A 159 -4.05 -14.02 1.45
N SER A 160 -3.94 -14.40 0.19
CA SER A 160 -4.58 -13.67 -0.93
C SER A 160 -6.10 -13.53 -0.75
N TRP A 161 -6.75 -12.50 -1.28
CA TRP A 161 -8.19 -12.30 -1.09
C TRP A 161 -9.03 -13.13 -2.07
N THR A 162 -9.34 -14.37 -1.69
CA THR A 162 -10.11 -15.36 -2.45
C THR A 162 -10.62 -16.47 -1.53
N ARG A 163 -11.66 -17.21 -1.96
CA ARG A 163 -12.07 -18.47 -1.29
C ARG A 163 -11.18 -19.67 -1.64
N SER A 164 -10.23 -19.54 -2.57
CA SER A 164 -9.27 -20.61 -2.85
C SER A 164 -8.34 -20.84 -1.65
N PRO A 165 -8.04 -22.11 -1.31
CA PRO A 165 -6.90 -22.43 -0.46
C PRO A 165 -5.60 -21.81 -0.98
N VAL A 166 -4.72 -21.45 -0.05
CA VAL A 166 -3.35 -21.02 -0.36
C VAL A 166 -2.46 -22.25 -0.27
N THR A 167 -1.80 -22.62 -1.37
CA THR A 167 -0.87 -23.75 -1.38
C THR A 167 0.45 -23.40 -0.70
N ARG A 168 1.18 -24.44 -0.25
CA ARG A 168 2.51 -24.30 0.39
C ARG A 168 2.50 -23.38 1.61
N LEU A 169 1.35 -23.32 2.28
CA LEU A 169 1.20 -22.61 3.53
C LEU A 169 1.36 -23.61 4.68
N ALA A 170 2.19 -23.28 5.66
CA ALA A 170 2.30 -24.10 6.88
C ALA A 170 0.92 -24.28 7.52
N LYS A 171 0.61 -25.49 8.03
CA LYS A 171 -0.69 -25.82 8.64
C LYS A 171 -1.14 -24.77 9.66
N SER A 172 -0.21 -24.29 10.49
CA SER A 172 -0.42 -23.24 11.49
C SER A 172 -0.93 -21.91 10.95
N ARG A 173 -0.75 -21.62 9.66
CA ARG A 173 -1.19 -20.36 9.02
C ARG A 173 -2.52 -20.47 8.27
N VAL A 174 -3.01 -21.70 8.02
CA VAL A 174 -4.22 -21.95 7.22
C VAL A 174 -5.46 -21.40 7.91
N ARG A 175 -5.76 -21.87 9.14
CA ARG A 175 -6.92 -21.42 9.92
C ARG A 175 -6.89 -19.91 10.19
N PRO A 176 -5.77 -19.30 10.62
CA PRO A 176 -5.68 -17.84 10.77
C PRO A 176 -5.96 -17.06 9.50
N CYS A 177 -5.45 -17.53 8.35
CA CYS A 177 -5.75 -16.88 7.06
C CYS A 177 -7.25 -16.94 6.74
N TRP A 178 -7.90 -18.08 6.99
CA TRP A 178 -9.34 -18.20 6.79
C TRP A 178 -10.14 -17.24 7.70
N ILE A 179 -9.80 -17.17 8.99
CA ILE A 179 -10.44 -16.24 9.94
C ILE A 179 -10.23 -14.79 9.49
N TYR A 180 -8.98 -14.43 9.13
CA TYR A 180 -8.66 -13.10 8.61
C TYR A 180 -9.51 -12.76 7.37
N ARG A 181 -9.61 -13.67 6.39
CA ARG A 181 -10.43 -13.45 5.18
C ARG A 181 -11.90 -13.23 5.52
N LYS A 182 -12.46 -13.98 6.49
CA LYS A 182 -13.84 -13.79 6.96
C LYS A 182 -14.02 -12.41 7.60
N ASN A 183 -13.09 -11.99 8.45
CA ASN A 183 -13.11 -10.68 9.09
C ASN A 183 -12.96 -9.54 8.08
N LEU A 184 -12.03 -9.68 7.14
CA LEU A 184 -11.81 -8.76 6.04
C LEU A 184 -13.05 -8.61 5.17
N GLN A 185 -13.68 -9.71 4.77
CA GLN A 185 -14.89 -9.65 3.94
C GLN A 185 -16.02 -8.90 4.63
N ARG A 186 -16.29 -9.20 5.90
CA ARG A 186 -17.32 -8.50 6.70
C ARG A 186 -17.00 -7.00 6.79
N TRP A 187 -15.75 -6.67 7.07
CA TRP A 187 -15.31 -5.29 7.16
C TRP A 187 -15.43 -4.57 5.81
N LEU A 188 -14.96 -5.15 4.70
CA LEU A 188 -15.06 -4.55 3.37
C LEU A 188 -16.52 -4.25 2.99
N VAL A 189 -17.45 -5.14 3.29
CA VAL A 189 -18.88 -4.90 3.04
C VAL A 189 -19.38 -3.70 3.86
N LYS A 190 -18.96 -3.55 5.11
CA LYS A 190 -19.26 -2.36 5.94
C LYS A 190 -18.58 -1.09 5.40
N GLN A 191 -17.42 -1.21 4.77
CA GLN A 191 -16.70 -0.08 4.17
C GLN A 191 -17.24 0.35 2.79
N ALA A 192 -18.04 -0.48 2.14
CA ALA A 192 -18.45 -0.29 0.76
C ALA A 192 -19.04 1.10 0.47
N PRO A 193 -19.93 1.69 1.30
CA PRO A 193 -20.50 3.02 1.05
C PRO A 193 -19.48 4.16 0.99
N ARG A 194 -18.26 3.93 1.50
CA ARG A 194 -17.17 4.91 1.57
C ARG A 194 -15.92 4.47 0.83
N THR A 195 -16.04 3.48 -0.06
CA THR A 195 -14.93 2.91 -0.84
C THR A 195 -15.24 3.00 -2.32
N ASP A 196 -14.42 3.72 -3.07
CA ASP A 196 -14.58 3.84 -4.52
C ASP A 196 -13.92 2.65 -5.24
N VAL A 197 -12.72 2.26 -4.78
CA VAL A 197 -11.91 1.24 -5.46
C VAL A 197 -11.22 0.31 -4.46
N ILE A 198 -11.28 -0.98 -4.73
CA ILE A 198 -10.38 -1.96 -4.10
C ILE A 198 -9.28 -2.35 -5.09
N VAL A 199 -8.03 -2.02 -4.78
CA VAL A 199 -6.86 -2.52 -5.50
C VAL A 199 -6.47 -3.86 -4.90
N THR A 200 -6.32 -4.89 -5.74
CA THR A 200 -6.01 -6.24 -5.26
C THR A 200 -5.00 -6.96 -6.13
N THR A 201 -4.15 -7.75 -5.50
CA THR A 201 -3.30 -8.76 -6.11
C THR A 201 -2.86 -9.76 -5.03
N GLY A 202 -2.03 -10.71 -5.39
CA GLY A 202 -1.44 -11.65 -4.46
C GLY A 202 -0.49 -12.58 -5.19
N TYR A 203 0.15 -13.46 -4.44
CA TYR A 203 1.09 -14.40 -5.03
C TYR A 203 0.33 -15.43 -5.87
N ALA A 204 0.29 -15.20 -7.19
CA ALA A 204 -0.57 -15.92 -8.12
C ALA A 204 -0.35 -17.44 -8.07
N ARG A 205 0.90 -17.86 -7.85
CA ARG A 205 1.31 -19.28 -7.79
C ARG A 205 0.86 -20.00 -6.52
N GLN A 206 0.43 -19.26 -5.48
CA GLN A 206 -0.10 -19.86 -4.25
C GLN A 206 -1.62 -20.02 -4.27
N VAL A 207 -2.33 -19.45 -5.24
CA VAL A 207 -3.78 -19.63 -5.35
C VAL A 207 -4.08 -21.03 -5.89
N SER A 208 -4.70 -21.90 -5.09
CA SER A 208 -4.95 -23.28 -5.52
C SER A 208 -6.08 -23.42 -6.55
N GLY A 209 -6.08 -24.55 -7.27
CA GLY A 209 -7.12 -24.97 -8.21
C GLY A 209 -6.88 -24.56 -9.67
N GLY A 210 -7.68 -25.14 -10.57
CA GLY A 210 -7.71 -24.79 -11.99
C GLY A 210 -8.28 -23.39 -12.25
N ALA A 211 -8.10 -22.87 -13.48
CA ALA A 211 -8.47 -21.49 -13.84
C ALA A 211 -9.94 -21.16 -13.51
N SER A 212 -10.87 -22.02 -13.90
CA SER A 212 -12.31 -21.83 -13.66
C SER A 212 -12.65 -21.81 -12.17
N SER A 213 -12.02 -22.68 -11.36
CA SER A 213 -12.20 -22.72 -9.91
C SER A 213 -11.64 -21.46 -9.24
N GLN A 214 -10.44 -21.02 -9.63
CA GLN A 214 -9.82 -19.79 -9.14
C GLN A 214 -10.70 -18.56 -9.43
N VAL A 215 -11.18 -18.42 -10.67
CA VAL A 215 -12.07 -17.32 -11.08
C VAL A 215 -13.37 -17.33 -10.28
N ARG A 216 -14.04 -18.48 -10.18
CA ARG A 216 -15.29 -18.61 -9.42
C ARG A 216 -15.10 -18.21 -7.95
N LYS A 217 -14.07 -18.73 -7.29
CA LYS A 217 -13.79 -18.50 -5.87
C LYS A 217 -13.34 -17.07 -5.56
N MET A 218 -12.66 -16.41 -6.49
CA MET A 218 -12.27 -15.00 -6.37
C MET A 218 -13.47 -14.09 -6.64
N ARG A 219 -14.26 -14.35 -7.70
CA ARG A 219 -15.50 -13.60 -7.98
C ARG A 219 -16.49 -13.66 -6.81
N ALA A 220 -16.56 -14.79 -6.10
CA ALA A 220 -17.44 -14.95 -4.94
C ALA A 220 -17.14 -13.98 -3.79
N VAL A 221 -15.91 -13.48 -3.64
CA VAL A 221 -15.57 -12.45 -2.63
C VAL A 221 -15.67 -11.03 -3.19
N TRP A 222 -15.55 -10.86 -4.50
CA TRP A 222 -15.64 -9.57 -5.19
C TRP A 222 -17.07 -9.09 -5.41
N ARG A 223 -17.97 -10.01 -5.82
CA ARG A 223 -19.36 -9.69 -6.19
C ARG A 223 -20.09 -8.87 -5.12
N PRO A 224 -20.02 -9.18 -3.81
CA PRO A 224 -20.73 -8.38 -2.81
C PRO A 224 -20.31 -6.90 -2.73
N LEU A 225 -19.08 -6.57 -3.14
CA LEU A 225 -18.58 -5.20 -3.16
C LEU A 225 -18.96 -4.51 -4.48
N LEU A 226 -18.84 -5.24 -5.60
CA LEU A 226 -19.25 -4.76 -6.92
C LEU A 226 -20.73 -4.39 -6.97
N THR A 227 -21.62 -5.20 -6.36
CA THR A 227 -23.05 -4.88 -6.29
C THR A 227 -23.37 -3.69 -5.38
N ARG A 228 -22.39 -3.18 -4.63
CA ARG A 228 -22.50 -1.99 -3.78
C ARG A 228 -21.78 -0.78 -4.39
N GLY A 229 -21.50 -0.83 -5.70
CA GLY A 229 -20.85 0.25 -6.44
C GLY A 229 -19.33 0.31 -6.32
N VAL A 230 -18.70 -0.53 -5.49
CA VAL A 230 -17.23 -0.53 -5.33
C VAL A 230 -16.57 -1.14 -6.57
N ARG A 231 -15.66 -0.41 -7.20
CA ARG A 231 -14.89 -0.89 -8.35
C ARG A 231 -13.71 -1.75 -7.87
N ILE A 232 -13.28 -2.72 -8.68
CA ILE A 232 -12.10 -3.55 -8.35
C ILE A 232 -11.00 -3.35 -9.37
N ALA A 233 -9.78 -3.08 -8.91
CA ALA A 233 -8.58 -2.97 -9.73
C ALA A 233 -7.65 -4.15 -9.43
N ALA A 234 -7.68 -5.18 -10.29
CA ALA A 234 -6.85 -6.36 -10.14
C ALA A 234 -5.50 -6.15 -10.85
N VAL A 235 -4.42 -6.07 -10.08
CA VAL A 235 -3.08 -5.82 -10.61
C VAL A 235 -2.37 -7.15 -10.84
N SER A 236 -1.66 -7.27 -11.97
CA SER A 236 -0.85 -8.44 -12.28
C SER A 236 0.18 -8.71 -11.19
N ASP A 237 0.40 -9.98 -10.87
CA ASP A 237 1.50 -10.39 -10.01
C ASP A 237 2.87 -10.13 -10.69
N ASN A 238 3.92 -9.92 -9.89
CA ASN A 238 5.29 -9.79 -10.38
C ASN A 238 5.92 -11.16 -10.68
N PRO A 239 6.95 -11.22 -11.55
CA PRO A 239 7.66 -12.47 -11.79
C PRO A 239 8.33 -12.99 -10.52
N ARG A 240 8.38 -14.32 -10.39
CA ARG A 240 9.17 -15.02 -9.37
C ARG A 240 10.48 -15.50 -9.97
N LEU A 241 11.61 -15.15 -9.36
CA LEU A 241 12.93 -15.64 -9.75
C LEU A 241 13.10 -17.12 -9.37
N ARG A 242 14.06 -17.80 -10.03
CA ARG A 242 14.45 -19.17 -9.69
C ARG A 242 15.42 -19.23 -8.52
N GLY A 243 16.40 -18.33 -8.48
CA GLY A 243 17.39 -18.22 -7.42
C GLY A 243 17.39 -16.84 -6.77
N GLU A 244 18.20 -16.69 -5.73
CA GLU A 244 18.32 -15.43 -5.01
C GLU A 244 18.93 -14.33 -5.89
N PRO A 245 18.29 -13.14 -6.00
CA PRO A 245 18.77 -12.07 -6.87
C PRO A 245 20.11 -11.50 -6.39
N GLN A 246 20.29 -11.31 -5.08
CA GLN A 246 21.43 -10.54 -4.56
C GLN A 246 22.78 -11.23 -4.81
N PRO A 247 22.97 -12.53 -4.51
CA PRO A 247 24.24 -13.21 -4.82
C PRO A 247 24.57 -13.17 -6.32
N CYS A 248 23.56 -13.31 -7.19
CA CYS A 248 23.76 -13.19 -8.64
C CYS A 248 24.23 -11.78 -9.03
N LEU A 249 23.61 -10.74 -8.47
CA LEU A 249 23.95 -9.35 -8.76
C LEU A 249 25.32 -8.95 -8.21
N VAL A 250 25.74 -9.50 -7.07
CA VAL A 250 27.12 -9.33 -6.56
C VAL A 250 28.12 -9.96 -7.53
N LYS A 251 27.87 -11.20 -7.96
CA LYS A 251 28.75 -11.93 -8.89
C LYS A 251 28.89 -11.26 -10.26
N HIS A 252 27.83 -10.64 -10.78
CA HIS A 252 27.80 -10.15 -12.16
C HIS A 252 27.76 -8.62 -12.31
N GLY A 253 27.57 -7.87 -11.22
CA GLY A 253 27.35 -6.43 -11.26
C GLY A 253 26.09 -6.04 -12.04
N ALA A 254 25.86 -4.74 -12.23
CA ALA A 254 24.64 -4.24 -12.87
C ALA A 254 24.51 -4.64 -14.36
N ILE A 255 25.58 -4.47 -15.14
CA ILE A 255 25.51 -4.57 -16.61
C ILE A 255 25.35 -6.03 -17.07
N LYS A 256 26.18 -6.96 -16.55
CA LYS A 256 26.02 -8.39 -16.85
C LYS A 256 24.80 -8.94 -16.08
N GLY A 257 24.54 -8.46 -14.86
CA GLY A 257 23.37 -8.84 -14.06
C GLY A 257 22.04 -8.54 -14.74
N ALA A 258 21.89 -7.43 -15.44
CA ALA A 258 20.67 -7.12 -16.21
C ALA A 258 20.33 -8.16 -17.29
N ARG A 259 21.29 -8.99 -17.72
CA ARG A 259 21.11 -10.04 -18.73
C ARG A 259 21.11 -11.45 -18.12
N LYS A 260 21.90 -11.66 -17.07
CA LYS A 260 22.10 -12.98 -16.44
C LYS A 260 21.23 -13.21 -15.21
N CYS A 261 21.03 -12.17 -14.41
CA CYS A 261 20.23 -12.24 -13.19
C CYS A 261 18.79 -11.89 -13.52
N GLY A 262 17.92 -12.88 -13.47
CA GLY A 262 16.51 -12.73 -13.81
C GLY A 262 15.88 -14.09 -14.06
N VAL A 263 14.79 -14.07 -14.81
CA VAL A 263 14.06 -15.29 -15.16
C VAL A 263 13.43 -15.12 -16.53
N SER A 264 13.28 -16.21 -17.28
CA SER A 264 12.47 -16.15 -18.50
C SER A 264 11.00 -15.92 -18.16
N TYR A 265 10.29 -15.22 -19.04
CA TYR A 265 8.88 -14.88 -18.88
C TYR A 265 8.04 -16.12 -18.52
N ARG A 266 8.18 -17.21 -19.28
CA ARG A 266 7.45 -18.48 -19.07
C ARG A 266 7.75 -19.15 -17.73
N LYS A 267 8.96 -18.98 -17.19
CA LYS A 267 9.38 -19.61 -15.92
C LYS A 267 9.01 -18.75 -14.70
N GLY A 268 9.07 -17.43 -14.87
CA GLY A 268 8.85 -16.46 -13.80
C GLY A 268 7.39 -16.07 -13.60
N LEU A 269 6.61 -16.05 -14.69
CA LEU A 269 5.20 -15.74 -14.69
C LEU A 269 4.41 -16.98 -15.12
N GLY A 270 3.30 -17.21 -14.43
CA GLY A 270 2.35 -18.26 -14.77
C GLY A 270 0.99 -17.67 -15.08
N ARG A 271 -0.04 -18.51 -14.98
CA ARG A 271 -1.43 -18.06 -14.95
C ARG A 271 -1.62 -17.07 -13.80
N ASP A 272 -2.18 -15.92 -14.11
CA ASP A 272 -2.53 -14.90 -13.12
C ASP A 272 -4.05 -14.93 -12.85
N PRO A 273 -4.50 -15.47 -11.70
CA PRO A 273 -5.92 -15.57 -11.39
C PRO A 273 -6.56 -14.19 -11.17
N PHE A 274 -5.80 -13.16 -10.79
CA PHE A 274 -6.34 -11.81 -10.58
C PHE A 274 -6.70 -11.16 -11.91
N LEU A 275 -5.78 -11.19 -12.88
CA LEU A 275 -6.06 -10.70 -14.23
C LEU A 275 -7.19 -11.47 -14.90
N LEU A 276 -7.18 -12.81 -14.79
CA LEU A 276 -8.22 -13.65 -15.37
C LEU A 276 -9.60 -13.37 -14.76
N THR A 277 -9.67 -13.18 -13.43
CA THR A 277 -10.95 -12.90 -12.76
C THR A 277 -11.48 -11.53 -13.15
N ALA A 278 -10.62 -10.51 -13.20
CA ALA A 278 -11.04 -9.15 -13.57
C ALA A 278 -11.58 -9.07 -15.00
N LYS A 279 -10.92 -9.74 -15.96
CA LYS A 279 -11.41 -9.82 -17.35
C LYS A 279 -12.80 -10.47 -17.48
N LYS A 280 -13.17 -11.32 -16.52
CA LYS A 280 -14.44 -12.08 -16.53
C LYS A 280 -15.46 -11.53 -15.53
N THR A 281 -15.27 -10.35 -14.95
CA THR A 281 -16.16 -9.84 -13.89
C THR A 281 -16.48 -8.38 -14.14
N GLY A 282 -17.75 -8.08 -14.43
CA GLY A 282 -18.23 -6.69 -14.57
C GLY A 282 -17.90 -5.84 -13.34
N GLY A 283 -17.52 -4.59 -13.56
CA GLY A 283 -17.08 -3.67 -12.51
C GLY A 283 -15.64 -3.89 -11.99
N ALA A 284 -14.95 -4.94 -12.47
CA ALA A 284 -13.53 -5.16 -12.23
C ALA A 284 -12.68 -4.79 -13.45
N ALA A 285 -11.50 -4.22 -13.22
CA ALA A 285 -10.54 -3.84 -14.24
C ALA A 285 -9.21 -4.57 -14.01
N ALA A 286 -8.65 -5.13 -15.09
CA ALA A 286 -7.33 -5.74 -15.08
C ALA A 286 -6.25 -4.67 -15.35
N ILE A 287 -5.26 -4.57 -14.46
CA ILE A 287 -4.08 -3.71 -14.60
C ILE A 287 -2.86 -4.61 -14.79
N ASP A 288 -2.39 -4.73 -16.03
CA ASP A 288 -1.28 -5.59 -16.38
C ASP A 288 0.05 -4.84 -16.40
N LEU A 289 0.89 -5.10 -15.39
CA LEU A 289 2.21 -4.51 -15.22
C LEU A 289 3.34 -5.45 -15.70
N ARG A 290 3.05 -6.61 -16.30
CA ARG A 290 4.09 -7.59 -16.69
C ARG A 290 5.10 -6.99 -17.68
N SER A 291 4.66 -6.08 -18.55
CA SER A 291 5.53 -5.33 -19.47
C SER A 291 6.48 -4.35 -18.78
N ARG A 292 6.25 -4.06 -17.50
CA ARG A 292 7.18 -3.28 -16.65
C ARG A 292 8.21 -4.16 -15.98
N PHE A 293 8.02 -5.47 -15.94
CA PHE A 293 9.01 -6.41 -15.40
C PHE A 293 9.79 -7.14 -16.48
N CYS A 294 9.18 -7.34 -17.65
CA CYS A 294 9.72 -8.23 -18.66
C CYS A 294 9.72 -7.56 -20.04
N ARG A 295 10.77 -7.83 -20.82
CA ARG A 295 10.90 -7.40 -22.21
C ARG A 295 11.58 -8.49 -23.01
N LYS A 296 11.10 -8.75 -24.23
CA LYS A 296 11.65 -9.79 -25.13
C LYS A 296 11.80 -11.16 -24.45
N GLY A 297 10.77 -11.59 -23.71
CA GLY A 297 10.76 -12.91 -23.06
C GLY A 297 11.63 -13.08 -21.81
N PHE A 298 12.30 -12.02 -21.33
CA PHE A 298 13.12 -12.06 -20.12
C PHE A 298 12.68 -11.00 -19.10
N CYS A 299 12.72 -11.36 -17.82
CA CYS A 299 12.39 -10.50 -16.69
C CYS A 299 13.66 -10.29 -15.84
N PRO A 300 14.41 -9.20 -16.07
CA PRO A 300 15.69 -8.98 -15.41
C PRO A 300 15.53 -8.54 -13.96
N ALA A 301 16.54 -8.83 -13.14
CA ALA A 301 16.65 -8.35 -11.77
C ALA A 301 17.17 -6.90 -11.69
N VAL A 302 17.59 -6.31 -12.81
CA VAL A 302 18.00 -4.92 -12.94
C VAL A 302 17.23 -4.26 -14.08
N ILE A 303 16.50 -3.18 -13.78
CA ILE A 303 15.70 -2.44 -14.75
C ILE A 303 16.01 -0.95 -14.59
N GLY A 304 16.58 -0.30 -15.61
CA GLY A 304 16.90 1.13 -15.57
C GLY A 304 17.68 1.52 -14.31
N GLY A 305 18.73 0.78 -13.95
CA GLY A 305 19.55 1.00 -12.74
C GLY A 305 18.90 0.56 -11.42
N ALA A 306 17.62 0.21 -11.41
CA ALA A 306 16.93 -0.25 -10.21
C ALA A 306 17.16 -1.76 -9.98
N ASN A 307 17.56 -2.11 -8.76
CA ASN A 307 17.52 -3.49 -8.28
C ASN A 307 16.06 -3.84 -7.97
N VAL A 308 15.49 -4.72 -8.80
CA VAL A 308 14.06 -4.97 -8.85
C VAL A 308 13.59 -5.79 -7.66
N TYR A 309 14.36 -6.80 -7.27
CA TYR A 309 13.94 -7.83 -6.33
C TYR A 309 14.72 -7.73 -5.03
N ARG A 310 14.07 -7.96 -3.90
CA ARG A 310 14.75 -8.14 -2.60
C ARG A 310 15.03 -9.60 -2.28
N ASP A 311 14.16 -10.49 -2.74
CA ASP A 311 14.23 -11.94 -2.63
C ASP A 311 13.59 -12.58 -3.89
N GLN A 312 13.42 -13.90 -3.92
CA GLN A 312 12.88 -14.60 -5.09
C GLN A 312 11.49 -14.14 -5.57
N SER A 313 10.65 -13.57 -4.70
CA SER A 313 9.26 -13.27 -5.06
C SER A 313 8.83 -11.83 -4.77
N HIS A 314 9.56 -11.07 -3.96
CA HIS A 314 9.19 -9.71 -3.62
C HIS A 314 10.10 -8.69 -4.30
N ILE A 315 9.49 -7.61 -4.78
CA ILE A 315 10.19 -6.45 -5.31
C ILE A 315 10.72 -5.56 -4.18
N THR A 316 11.76 -4.77 -4.46
CA THR A 316 12.27 -3.75 -3.54
C THR A 316 11.27 -2.60 -3.38
N VAL A 317 11.29 -1.93 -2.23
CA VAL A 317 10.54 -0.67 -2.02
C VAL A 317 10.91 0.37 -3.07
N THR A 318 12.19 0.44 -3.42
CA THR A 318 12.71 1.32 -4.46
C THR A 318 12.03 1.06 -5.81
N TYR A 319 12.02 -0.21 -6.28
CA TYR A 319 11.38 -0.53 -7.55
C TYR A 319 9.88 -0.28 -7.52
N SER A 320 9.22 -0.63 -6.40
CA SER A 320 7.79 -0.34 -6.19
C SER A 320 7.46 1.13 -6.41
N LYS A 321 8.21 2.06 -5.81
CA LYS A 321 7.98 3.50 -6.01
C LYS A 321 8.04 3.91 -7.48
N THR A 322 8.90 3.29 -8.29
CA THR A 322 8.98 3.58 -9.74
C THR A 322 7.74 3.16 -10.52
N LEU A 323 6.90 2.26 -9.98
CA LEU A 323 5.64 1.85 -10.59
C LEU A 323 4.53 2.90 -10.41
N ALA A 324 4.68 3.88 -9.51
CA ALA A 324 3.62 4.82 -9.16
C ALA A 324 3.05 5.59 -10.38
N PRO A 325 3.86 6.18 -11.29
CA PRO A 325 3.32 6.86 -12.47
C PRO A 325 2.56 5.91 -13.40
N VAL A 326 3.05 4.69 -13.57
CA VAL A 326 2.41 3.67 -14.42
C VAL A 326 1.07 3.24 -13.81
N LEU A 327 1.03 3.00 -12.50
CA LEU A 327 -0.19 2.65 -11.77
C LEU A 327 -1.22 3.77 -11.87
N LEU A 328 -0.83 5.02 -11.66
CA LEU A 328 -1.75 6.16 -11.78
C LEU A 328 -2.33 6.26 -13.19
N ALA A 329 -1.49 6.17 -14.22
CA ALA A 329 -1.96 6.22 -15.61
C ALA A 329 -2.95 5.09 -15.92
N GLN A 330 -2.70 3.87 -15.43
CA GLN A 330 -3.61 2.74 -15.61
C GLN A 330 -4.92 2.91 -14.83
N LEU A 331 -4.87 3.40 -13.59
CA LEU A 331 -6.06 3.66 -12.79
C LEU A 331 -6.95 4.73 -13.45
N ARG A 332 -6.35 5.82 -13.96
CA ARG A 332 -7.05 6.88 -14.71
C ARG A 332 -7.64 6.38 -16.02
N ALA A 333 -6.87 5.63 -16.80
CA ALA A 333 -7.32 5.06 -18.06
C ALA A 333 -8.52 4.09 -17.88
N LYS A 334 -8.69 3.53 -16.69
CA LYS A 334 -9.83 2.68 -16.32
C LYS A 334 -10.94 3.42 -15.57
N ARG A 335 -10.83 4.75 -15.46
CA ARG A 335 -11.76 5.64 -14.74
C ARG A 335 -12.00 5.19 -13.29
N LEU A 336 -10.95 4.70 -12.64
CA LEU A 336 -10.98 4.26 -11.24
C LEU A 336 -10.59 5.40 -10.28
N VAL A 337 -9.77 6.33 -10.74
CA VAL A 337 -9.36 7.53 -10.01
C VAL A 337 -9.33 8.73 -10.96
N ARG A 338 -9.27 9.94 -10.42
CA ARG A 338 -9.15 11.20 -11.17
C ARG A 338 -7.73 11.46 -11.66
#